data_AF-A0AAD0NMT5-F1
#
_entry.id   AF-A0AAD0NMT5-F1
#
_cell.length_a   1.000
_cell.length_b   1.000
_cell.length_c   1.000
_cell.angle_alpha   90.00
_cell.angle_beta   90.00
_cell.angle_gamma   90.00
#
_symmetry.space_group_name_H-M   'P 1'
#
loop_
_entity.id
_entity.type
_entity.pdbx_description
1 polymer ?
#
loop_
_entity_poly.entity_id
_entity_poly.type
_entity_poly.pdbx_seq_one_letter_code
_entity_poly.pdbx_strand_id
1 'polypeptide(L)'
;MLRPPRSTGFPVRLPSPWLPVLAPARGSTAVASYLRAHLYGAAVGRSLLDHCIRAVDESDKTRLEPLRTQFEQEIDTAAALLSRLTPIGTPGRRLLRLSTGITFSVLPVGPVLSDPLARLAVLEALRTLVVAKRSMWELLADSWVADRPSGGDDDEVGGPGTRRVLLGLADQAVAQEKLLEELRRTYGLAVFE
;
A
#
# COMPACT_ATOMS: atom_id res chain seq x y z
N MET A 1 55.39 13.39 -33.41
CA MET A 1 54.06 13.57 -34.03
C MET A 1 53.14 12.50 -33.46
N LEU A 2 52.43 12.81 -32.37
CA LEU A 2 51.03 13.29 -32.25
C LEU A 2 50.06 12.12 -31.95
N ARG A 3 49.91 11.85 -30.64
CA ARG A 3 48.87 10.98 -30.06
C ARG A 3 47.49 11.64 -30.26
N PRO A 4 46.42 10.89 -30.60
CA PRO A 4 45.08 11.44 -30.61
C PRO A 4 44.59 11.74 -29.18
N PRO A 5 43.79 12.79 -28.99
CA PRO A 5 43.37 13.22 -27.66
C PRO A 5 42.37 12.23 -27.06
N ARG A 6 42.57 11.91 -25.78
CA ARG A 6 41.58 11.25 -24.93
C ARG A 6 40.38 12.18 -24.79
N SER A 7 39.27 11.84 -25.45
CA SER A 7 37.97 12.45 -25.19
C SER A 7 37.55 12.14 -23.76
N THR A 8 37.63 13.14 -22.90
CA THR A 8 37.05 13.15 -21.56
C THR A 8 35.53 13.22 -21.69
N GLY A 9 34.89 12.06 -21.86
CA GLY A 9 33.44 11.93 -21.74
C GLY A 9 33.03 11.97 -20.28
N PHE A 10 32.78 13.18 -19.75
CA PHE A 10 32.02 13.34 -18.51
C PHE A 10 30.52 13.08 -18.78
N PRO A 11 29.77 12.63 -17.77
CA PRO A 11 28.80 11.54 -17.90
C PRO A 11 27.42 12.01 -18.35
N VAL A 12 26.75 11.08 -19.02
CA VAL A 12 25.30 10.79 -19.00
C VAL A 12 24.43 11.95 -18.51
N ARG A 13 23.77 12.58 -19.49
CA ARG A 13 22.62 13.48 -19.30
C ARG A 13 21.75 12.99 -18.14
N LEU A 14 21.51 13.90 -17.19
CA LEU A 14 20.43 13.77 -16.20
C LEU A 14 19.13 13.40 -16.94
N PRO A 15 18.34 12.42 -16.46
CA PRO A 15 17.09 12.06 -17.11
C PRO A 15 16.15 13.27 -17.13
N SER A 16 15.59 13.57 -18.31
CA SER A 16 14.67 14.68 -18.53
C SER A 16 13.46 14.61 -17.56
N PRO A 17 13.01 15.73 -16.98
CA PRO A 17 11.91 15.77 -16.01
C PRO A 17 10.52 15.50 -16.63
N TRP A 18 10.47 15.30 -17.95
CA TRP A 18 9.26 15.00 -18.71
C TRP A 18 9.31 13.55 -19.18
N LEU A 19 9.30 12.62 -18.23
CA LEU A 19 8.91 11.24 -18.57
C LEU A 19 7.46 11.31 -19.07
N PRO A 20 7.13 10.73 -20.24
CA PRO A 20 5.73 10.57 -20.61
C PRO A 20 5.05 9.85 -19.46
N VAL A 21 3.84 10.27 -19.08
CA VAL A 21 3.00 9.56 -18.11
C VAL A 21 2.96 8.10 -18.58
N LEU A 22 3.79 7.25 -17.97
CA LEU A 22 3.86 5.85 -18.33
C LEU A 22 2.48 5.32 -17.96
N ALA A 23 1.66 5.04 -18.97
CA ALA A 23 0.39 4.38 -18.75
C ALA A 23 0.65 3.17 -17.85
N PRO A 24 -0.17 2.93 -16.81
CA PRO A 24 0.05 1.83 -15.88
C PRO A 24 0.34 0.54 -16.66
N ALA A 25 1.33 -0.23 -16.23
CA ALA A 25 1.64 -1.49 -16.88
C ALA A 25 0.39 -2.38 -16.84
N ARG A 26 -0.04 -2.88 -18.00
CA ARG A 26 -1.26 -3.69 -18.13
C ARG A 26 -0.90 -5.17 -18.30
N GLY A 27 -1.87 -6.04 -18.00
CA GLY A 27 -1.73 -7.49 -18.12
C GLY A 27 -1.60 -8.20 -16.78
N SER A 28 -1.83 -9.52 -16.79
CA SER A 28 -1.89 -10.35 -15.58
C SER A 28 -0.62 -10.27 -14.72
N THR A 29 0.56 -10.21 -15.32
CA THR A 29 1.84 -10.07 -14.60
C THR A 29 1.98 -8.71 -13.90
N ALA A 30 1.51 -7.62 -14.52
CA ALA A 30 1.54 -6.29 -13.93
C ALA A 30 0.55 -6.19 -12.76
N VAL A 31 -0.69 -6.65 -12.97
CA VAL A 31 -1.72 -6.75 -11.93
C VAL A 31 -1.24 -7.60 -10.75
N ALA A 32 -0.62 -8.75 -10.99
CA ALA A 32 -0.05 -9.58 -9.93
C ALA A 32 1.09 -8.87 -9.17
N SER A 33 1.88 -8.04 -9.84
CA SER A 33 2.95 -7.26 -9.20
C SER A 33 2.38 -6.14 -8.32
N TYR A 34 1.34 -5.44 -8.79
CA TYR A 34 0.61 -4.45 -8.01
C TYR A 34 -0.07 -5.07 -6.78
N LEU A 35 -0.70 -6.24 -6.92
CA LEU A 35 -1.30 -6.97 -5.80
C LEU A 35 -0.27 -7.41 -4.75
N ARG A 36 0.94 -7.85 -5.17
CA ARG A 36 2.02 -8.16 -4.22
C ARG A 36 2.49 -6.94 -3.46
N ALA A 37 2.67 -5.81 -4.14
CA ALA A 37 3.02 -4.55 -3.51
C ALA A 37 1.91 -4.12 -2.53
N HIS A 38 0.64 -4.29 -2.90
CA HIS A 38 -0.49 -3.98 -2.06
C HIS A 38 -0.52 -4.85 -0.79
N LEU A 39 -0.35 -6.16 -0.94
CA LEU A 39 -0.32 -7.10 0.17
C LEU A 39 0.80 -6.78 1.17
N TYR A 40 1.99 -6.39 0.68
CA TYR A 40 3.07 -5.89 1.52
C TYR A 40 2.68 -4.58 2.23
N GLY A 41 2.14 -3.61 1.50
CA GLY A 41 1.69 -2.34 2.06
C GLY A 41 0.58 -2.52 3.11
N ALA A 42 -0.32 -3.49 2.92
CA ALA A 42 -1.36 -3.80 3.89
C ALA A 42 -0.81 -4.44 5.17
N ALA A 43 0.13 -5.37 5.06
CA ALA A 43 0.82 -5.92 6.23
C ALA A 43 1.57 -4.82 7.02
N VAL A 44 2.32 -3.95 6.32
CA VAL A 44 3.03 -2.82 6.94
C VAL A 44 2.06 -1.86 7.63
N GLY A 45 0.98 -1.48 6.95
CA GLY A 45 0.01 -0.56 7.53
C GLY A 45 -0.74 -1.17 8.72
N ARG A 46 -0.96 -2.50 8.74
CA ARG A 46 -1.50 -3.19 9.92
C ARG A 46 -0.58 -3.08 11.12
N SER A 47 0.74 -3.19 10.91
CA SER A 47 1.74 -2.96 11.97
C SER A 47 1.80 -1.49 12.39
N LEU A 48 1.79 -0.54 11.45
CA LEU A 48 1.75 0.89 11.77
C LEU A 48 0.50 1.28 12.56
N LEU A 49 -0.65 0.68 12.24
CA LEU A 49 -1.90 0.86 12.98
C LEU A 49 -1.76 0.41 14.44
N ASP A 50 -1.10 -0.72 14.71
CA ASP A 50 -0.85 -1.15 16.10
C ASP A 50 0.04 -0.17 16.86
N HIS A 51 0.98 0.48 16.18
CA HIS A 51 1.78 1.55 16.78
C HIS A 51 0.93 2.81 17.02
N CYS A 52 0.06 3.19 16.08
CA CYS A 52 -0.87 4.31 16.25
C CYS A 52 -1.78 4.08 17.47
N ILE A 53 -2.40 2.90 17.59
CA ILE A 53 -3.30 2.57 18.69
C ILE A 53 -2.59 2.66 20.05
N ARG A 54 -1.30 2.31 20.12
CA ARG A 54 -0.51 2.46 21.35
C ARG A 54 -0.13 3.90 21.66
N ALA A 55 -0.07 4.76 20.64
CA ALA A 55 0.40 6.13 20.76
C ALA A 55 -0.72 7.14 21.03
N VAL A 56 -1.99 6.82 20.75
CA VAL A 56 -3.13 7.73 20.95
C VAL A 56 -3.83 7.51 22.30
N ASP A 57 -4.69 8.45 22.67
CA ASP A 57 -5.48 8.41 23.91
C ASP A 57 -6.62 7.39 23.80
N GLU A 58 -7.13 6.90 24.94
CA GLU A 58 -8.12 5.80 24.99
C GLU A 58 -9.38 6.06 24.15
N SER A 59 -9.87 7.31 24.10
CA SER A 59 -11.02 7.68 23.27
C SER A 59 -10.77 7.43 21.78
N ASP A 60 -9.56 7.71 21.30
CA ASP A 60 -9.21 7.54 19.88
C ASP A 60 -8.77 6.12 19.54
N LYS A 61 -8.33 5.32 20.52
CA LYS A 61 -8.10 3.88 20.32
C LYS A 61 -9.35 3.19 19.81
N THR A 62 -10.50 3.43 20.44
CA THR A 62 -11.77 2.81 20.04
C THR A 62 -12.19 3.13 18.59
N ARG A 63 -11.73 4.27 18.05
CA ARG A 63 -11.95 4.68 16.66
C ARG A 63 -10.99 4.00 15.68
N LEU A 64 -9.75 3.74 16.11
CA LEU A 64 -8.71 3.09 15.30
C LEU A 64 -8.80 1.55 15.31
N GLU A 65 -9.29 0.94 16.38
CA GLU A 65 -9.39 -0.52 16.51
C GLU A 65 -10.17 -1.21 15.39
N PRO A 66 -11.31 -0.69 14.91
CA PRO A 66 -12.05 -1.27 13.79
C PRO A 66 -11.22 -1.36 12.50
N LEU A 67 -10.20 -0.51 12.33
CA LEU A 67 -9.34 -0.55 11.16
C LEU A 67 -8.51 -1.84 11.11
N ARG A 68 -8.26 -2.52 12.24
CA ARG A 68 -7.51 -3.78 12.26
C ARG A 68 -8.16 -4.83 11.35
N THR A 69 -9.46 -5.03 11.53
CA THR A 69 -10.26 -5.97 10.75
C THR A 69 -10.30 -5.56 9.27
N GLN A 70 -10.38 -4.26 8.98
CA GLN A 70 -10.36 -3.75 7.60
C GLN A 70 -9.03 -4.04 6.88
N PHE A 71 -7.89 -3.82 7.56
CA PHE A 71 -6.57 -4.17 7.03
C PHE A 71 -6.40 -5.68 6.85
N GLU A 72 -6.95 -6.51 7.74
CA GLU A 72 -6.94 -7.97 7.62
C GLU A 72 -7.77 -8.43 6.40
N GLN A 73 -8.96 -7.85 6.21
CA GLN A 73 -9.80 -8.11 5.03
C GLN A 73 -9.13 -7.69 3.72
N GLU A 74 -8.41 -6.55 3.71
CA GLU A 74 -7.61 -6.11 2.56
C GLU A 74 -6.51 -7.12 2.22
N ILE A 75 -5.81 -7.64 3.24
CA ILE A 75 -4.75 -8.64 3.09
C ILE A 75 -5.34 -9.93 2.48
N ASP A 76 -6.44 -10.43 3.04
CA ASP A 76 -7.10 -11.65 2.58
C ASP A 76 -7.62 -11.52 1.15
N THR A 77 -8.22 -10.36 0.83
CA THR A 77 -8.71 -10.08 -0.53
C THR A 77 -7.56 -10.01 -1.53
N ALA A 78 -6.49 -9.28 -1.22
CA ALA A 78 -5.31 -9.21 -2.08
C ALA A 78 -4.67 -10.59 -2.30
N ALA A 79 -4.61 -11.42 -1.26
CA ALA A 79 -4.08 -12.77 -1.34
C ALA A 79 -4.95 -13.69 -2.21
N ALA A 80 -6.27 -13.60 -2.08
CA ALA A 80 -7.23 -14.37 -2.89
C ALA A 80 -7.21 -13.93 -4.37
N LEU A 81 -7.08 -12.63 -4.64
CA LEU A 81 -6.93 -12.13 -6.01
C LEU A 81 -5.59 -12.57 -6.64
N LEU A 82 -4.51 -12.56 -5.86
CA LEU A 82 -3.20 -13.00 -6.32
C LEU A 82 -3.17 -14.51 -6.60
N SER A 83 -3.79 -15.33 -5.76
CA SER A 83 -3.84 -16.79 -5.96
C SER A 83 -4.57 -17.19 -7.25
N ARG A 84 -5.60 -16.43 -7.62
CA ARG A 84 -6.33 -16.60 -8.89
C ARG A 84 -5.48 -16.26 -10.11
N LEU A 85 -4.64 -15.23 -10.04
CA LEU A 85 -3.80 -14.80 -11.17
C LEU A 85 -2.52 -15.62 -11.33
N THR A 86 -2.00 -16.21 -10.25
CA THR A 86 -0.77 -17.01 -10.27
C THR A 86 -0.96 -18.34 -9.54
N PRO A 87 -1.62 -19.34 -10.17
CA PRO A 87 -1.93 -20.63 -9.53
C PRO A 87 -0.70 -21.52 -9.31
N ILE A 88 0.37 -21.36 -10.12
CA ILE A 88 1.58 -22.17 -10.04
C ILE A 88 2.76 -21.30 -9.58
N GLY A 89 3.26 -21.58 -8.37
CA GLY A 89 4.56 -21.12 -7.88
C GLY A 89 4.75 -19.60 -7.81
N THR A 90 4.15 -18.89 -6.85
CA THR A 90 4.72 -17.63 -6.32
C THR A 90 4.20 -17.27 -4.91
N PRO A 91 4.95 -16.46 -4.15
CA PRO A 91 5.09 -16.56 -2.70
C PRO A 91 4.03 -15.78 -1.91
N GLY A 92 2.74 -15.80 -2.26
CA GLY A 92 1.73 -15.07 -1.46
C GLY A 92 1.79 -15.43 0.03
N ARG A 93 1.79 -16.73 0.35
CA ARG A 93 1.93 -17.24 1.73
C ARG A 93 3.32 -17.00 2.35
N ARG A 94 4.40 -17.00 1.55
CA ARG A 94 5.76 -16.81 2.07
C ARG A 94 6.07 -15.33 2.29
N LEU A 95 5.54 -14.44 1.45
CA LEU A 95 5.55 -12.99 1.64
C LEU A 95 4.74 -12.60 2.86
N LEU A 96 3.56 -13.18 3.09
CA LEU A 96 2.79 -12.98 4.33
C LEU A 96 3.59 -13.40 5.57
N ARG A 97 4.25 -14.57 5.52
CA ARG A 97 5.13 -15.04 6.62
C ARG A 97 6.37 -14.17 6.82
N LEU A 98 6.93 -13.61 5.75
CA LEU A 98 8.07 -12.71 5.82
C LEU A 98 7.64 -11.31 6.27
N SER A 99 6.46 -10.83 5.88
CA SER A 99 5.92 -9.53 6.30
C SER A 99 5.44 -9.53 7.73
N THR A 100 4.93 -10.66 8.26
CA THR A 100 4.77 -10.82 9.72
C THR A 100 6.12 -10.85 10.46
N GLY A 101 7.22 -11.14 9.76
CA GLY A 101 8.59 -11.02 10.26
C GLY A 101 9.20 -9.63 10.06
N ILE A 102 8.65 -8.82 9.15
CA ILE A 102 8.91 -7.37 9.05
C ILE A 102 7.97 -6.67 10.03
N THR A 103 8.06 -7.09 11.28
CA THR A 103 7.86 -6.19 12.39
C THR A 103 8.77 -4.99 12.08
N PHE A 104 8.22 -3.77 12.10
CA PHE A 104 9.03 -2.57 12.11
C PHE A 104 9.88 -2.56 13.40
N SER A 105 10.94 -3.38 13.44
CA SER A 105 11.93 -3.43 14.50
C SER A 105 12.80 -2.17 14.54
N VAL A 106 12.46 -1.16 13.73
CA VAL A 106 13.16 0.12 13.59
C VAL A 106 12.30 1.30 14.07
N LEU A 107 11.01 1.10 14.34
CA LEU A 107 10.26 2.10 15.09
C LEU A 107 10.47 1.80 16.58
N PRO A 108 11.02 2.74 17.37
CA PRO A 108 11.32 2.49 18.76
C PRO A 108 10.04 2.11 19.52
N VAL A 109 9.91 0.83 19.87
CA VAL A 109 8.87 0.35 20.77
C VAL A 109 9.34 0.68 22.18
N GLY A 110 8.89 1.83 22.69
CA GLY A 110 9.30 2.35 24.00
C GLY A 110 8.65 3.70 24.31
N PRO A 111 9.05 4.38 25.41
CA PRO A 111 8.48 5.64 25.90
C PRO A 111 8.52 6.82 24.91
N VAL A 112 9.04 6.61 23.69
CA VAL A 112 9.07 7.53 22.56
C VAL A 112 7.68 7.74 21.95
N LEU A 113 6.69 6.85 22.12
CA LEU A 113 5.33 7.06 21.61
C LEU A 113 4.52 8.10 22.42
N SER A 114 5.03 8.51 23.58
CA SER A 114 4.52 9.64 24.35
C SER A 114 4.93 10.99 23.76
N ASP A 115 5.97 11.01 22.91
CA ASP A 115 6.42 12.23 22.23
C ASP A 115 5.38 12.68 21.19
N PRO A 116 4.87 13.92 21.26
CA PRO A 116 3.87 14.43 20.34
C PRO A 116 4.29 14.37 18.87
N LEU A 117 5.58 14.60 18.57
CA LEU A 117 6.10 14.57 17.20
C LEU A 117 6.20 13.13 16.66
N ALA A 118 6.65 12.18 17.48
CA ALA A 118 6.67 10.77 17.12
C ALA A 118 5.25 10.24 16.88
N ARG A 119 4.28 10.60 17.72
CA ARG A 119 2.86 10.25 17.54
C ARG A 119 2.34 10.79 16.20
N LEU A 120 2.59 12.06 15.92
CA LEU A 120 2.18 12.70 14.67
C LEU A 120 2.83 12.05 13.44
N ALA A 121 4.11 11.72 13.52
CA ALA A 121 4.85 11.07 12.44
C ALA A 121 4.28 9.68 12.11
N VAL A 122 3.92 8.90 13.13
CA VAL A 122 3.34 7.55 12.92
C VAL A 122 1.93 7.64 12.30
N LEU A 123 1.11 8.61 12.73
CA LEU A 123 -0.20 8.87 12.13
C LEU A 123 -0.08 9.31 10.65
N GLU A 124 0.84 10.21 10.34
CA GLU A 124 1.05 10.68 8.96
C GLU A 124 1.63 9.58 8.06
N ALA A 125 2.52 8.74 8.59
CA ALA A 125 3.04 7.58 7.87
C ALA A 125 1.91 6.60 7.51
N LEU A 126 1.02 6.28 8.47
CA LEU A 126 -0.13 5.43 8.21
C LEU A 126 -1.09 6.06 7.19
N ARG A 127 -1.39 7.36 7.33
CA ARG A 127 -2.24 8.10 6.39
C ARG A 127 -1.68 8.08 4.97
N THR A 128 -0.39 8.38 4.82
CA THR A 128 0.30 8.37 3.51
C THR A 128 0.20 6.99 2.84
N LEU A 129 0.36 5.93 3.64
CA LEU A 129 0.23 4.56 3.16
C LEU A 129 -1.21 4.24 2.73
N VAL A 130 -2.22 4.68 3.48
CA VAL A 130 -3.64 4.53 3.10
C VAL A 130 -3.96 5.26 1.80
N VAL A 131 -3.45 6.48 1.60
CA VAL A 131 -3.61 7.24 0.35
C VAL A 131 -2.98 6.52 -0.85
N ALA A 132 -1.76 6.01 -0.67
CA ALA A 132 -1.06 5.25 -1.70
C ALA A 132 -1.83 3.97 -2.07
N LYS A 133 -2.39 3.27 -1.07
CA LYS A 133 -3.23 2.09 -1.26
C LYS A 133 -4.52 2.40 -2.02
N ARG A 134 -5.24 3.46 -1.65
CA ARG A 134 -6.45 3.91 -2.36
C ARG A 134 -6.18 4.06 -3.85
N SER A 135 -5.14 4.82 -4.17
CA SER A 135 -4.72 5.10 -5.55
C SER A 135 -4.38 3.81 -6.30
N MET A 136 -3.77 2.83 -5.61
CA MET A 136 -3.46 1.52 -6.17
C MET A 136 -4.72 0.66 -6.39
N TRP A 137 -5.72 0.75 -5.53
CA TRP A 137 -7.00 0.04 -5.70
C TRP A 137 -7.80 0.58 -6.88
N GLU A 138 -7.87 1.89 -7.04
CA GLU A 138 -8.47 2.56 -8.20
C GLU A 138 -7.74 2.15 -9.49
N LEU A 139 -6.41 2.19 -9.47
CA LEU A 139 -5.58 1.75 -10.60
C LEU A 139 -5.82 0.28 -10.94
N LEU A 140 -5.92 -0.60 -9.93
CA LEU A 140 -6.22 -2.02 -10.14
C LEU A 140 -7.63 -2.22 -10.70
N ALA A 141 -8.62 -1.44 -10.25
CA ALA A 141 -9.99 -1.50 -10.77
C ALA A 141 -10.08 -1.10 -12.24
N ASP A 142 -9.24 -0.18 -12.69
CA ASP A 142 -9.22 0.30 -14.09
C ASP A 142 -8.28 -0.51 -14.99
N SER A 143 -7.30 -1.21 -14.41
CA SER A 143 -6.30 -2.00 -15.13
C SER A 143 -6.51 -3.52 -15.01
N TRP A 144 -7.59 -3.97 -14.37
CA TRP A 144 -7.88 -5.38 -14.19
C TRP A 144 -8.00 -6.10 -15.55
N VAL A 145 -7.23 -7.17 -15.75
CA VAL A 145 -7.14 -7.89 -17.05
C VAL A 145 -7.73 -9.30 -16.99
N ALA A 146 -8.36 -9.70 -15.88
CA ALA A 146 -8.98 -11.03 -15.84
C ALA A 146 -10.22 -11.17 -16.76
N ASP A 147 -10.68 -10.09 -17.39
CA ASP A 147 -11.89 -10.04 -18.23
C ASP A 147 -11.68 -10.50 -19.70
N ARG A 148 -10.68 -11.32 -20.02
CA ARG A 148 -10.62 -11.95 -21.36
C ARG A 148 -11.29 -13.33 -21.32
N PRO A 149 -12.31 -13.59 -22.16
CA PRO A 149 -12.96 -14.89 -22.21
C PRO A 149 -11.99 -15.89 -22.85
N SER A 150 -11.28 -16.65 -22.04
CA SER A 150 -10.80 -17.97 -22.45
C SER A 150 -12.02 -18.88 -22.39
N GLY A 151 -12.55 -19.24 -23.56
CA GLY A 151 -13.76 -20.07 -23.69
C GLY A 151 -13.68 -21.33 -22.85
N GLY A 152 -14.73 -21.53 -22.04
CA GLY A 152 -14.93 -22.67 -21.17
C GLY A 152 -16.01 -22.32 -20.16
N ASP A 153 -17.15 -23.00 -20.26
CA ASP A 153 -18.19 -22.99 -19.23
C ASP A 153 -17.59 -23.32 -17.86
N ASP A 154 -18.18 -22.70 -16.84
CA ASP A 154 -17.91 -22.76 -15.40
C ASP A 154 -16.76 -21.90 -14.83
N ASP A 155 -17.19 -21.01 -13.93
CA ASP A 155 -16.51 -20.02 -13.10
C ASP A 155 -16.10 -18.69 -13.77
N GLU A 156 -16.93 -17.65 -13.55
CA GLU A 156 -16.63 -16.23 -13.74
C GLU A 156 -15.37 -15.82 -12.94
N VAL A 157 -14.20 -16.06 -13.50
CA VAL A 157 -12.95 -15.50 -13.01
C VAL A 157 -12.84 -14.06 -13.52
N GLY A 158 -13.39 -13.12 -12.74
CA GLY A 158 -13.05 -11.70 -12.87
C GLY A 158 -14.16 -10.72 -13.24
N GLY A 159 -15.42 -11.15 -13.30
CA GLY A 159 -16.54 -10.29 -13.74
C GLY A 159 -16.77 -9.00 -12.93
N PRO A 160 -17.84 -8.23 -13.24
CA PRO A 160 -18.16 -6.91 -12.64
C PRO A 160 -18.08 -6.84 -11.11
N GLY A 161 -18.20 -7.98 -10.43
CA GLY A 161 -17.96 -8.14 -8.99
C GLY A 161 -16.53 -7.77 -8.56
N THR A 162 -15.47 -8.15 -9.29
CA THR A 162 -14.08 -7.84 -8.88
C THR A 162 -13.82 -6.35 -8.95
N ARG A 163 -14.22 -5.66 -10.02
CA ARG A 163 -14.10 -4.20 -10.11
C ARG A 163 -14.85 -3.51 -8.97
N ARG A 164 -16.08 -3.95 -8.67
CA ARG A 164 -16.88 -3.41 -7.55
C ARG A 164 -16.19 -3.62 -6.20
N VAL A 165 -15.59 -4.79 -5.96
CA VAL A 165 -14.83 -5.08 -4.73
C VAL A 165 -13.62 -4.15 -4.63
N LEU A 166 -12.84 -3.98 -5.70
CA LEU A 166 -11.66 -3.10 -5.71
C LEU A 166 -12.03 -1.64 -5.44
N LEU A 167 -13.12 -1.14 -6.03
CA LEU A 167 -13.63 0.20 -5.74
C LEU A 167 -14.16 0.32 -4.31
N GLY A 168 -14.85 -0.70 -3.79
CA GLY A 168 -15.27 -0.72 -2.39
C GLY A 168 -14.09 -0.65 -1.41
N LEU A 169 -12.95 -1.28 -1.74
CA LEU A 169 -11.71 -1.16 -0.96
C LEU A 169 -11.08 0.24 -1.08
N ALA A 170 -11.20 0.90 -2.24
CA ALA A 170 -10.79 2.29 -2.38
C ALA A 170 -11.67 3.22 -1.53
N ASP A 171 -12.99 3.04 -1.52
CA ASP A 171 -13.93 3.79 -0.68
C ASP A 171 -13.66 3.57 0.82
N GLN A 172 -13.36 2.33 1.22
CA GLN A 172 -12.90 2.02 2.58
C GLN A 172 -11.63 2.81 2.94
N ALA A 173 -10.66 2.88 2.02
CA ALA A 173 -9.44 3.66 2.23
C ALA A 173 -9.71 5.18 2.34
N VAL A 174 -10.75 5.71 1.68
CA VAL A 174 -11.19 7.11 1.87
C VAL A 174 -11.67 7.34 3.30
N ALA A 175 -12.48 6.43 3.85
CA ALA A 175 -12.96 6.53 5.23
C ALA A 175 -11.80 6.44 6.25
N GLN A 176 -10.84 5.54 6.00
CA GLN A 176 -9.62 5.43 6.78
C GLN A 176 -8.78 6.72 6.73
N GLU A 177 -8.54 7.27 5.54
CA GLU A 177 -7.80 8.52 5.36
C GLU A 177 -8.44 9.66 6.14
N LYS A 178 -9.77 9.81 6.04
CA LYS A 178 -10.51 10.86 6.72
C LYS A 178 -10.34 10.78 8.24
N LEU A 179 -10.49 9.58 8.82
CA LEU A 179 -10.28 9.36 10.24
C LEU A 179 -8.84 9.72 10.65
N LEU A 180 -7.84 9.27 9.88
CA LEU A 180 -6.44 9.55 10.19
C LEU A 180 -6.08 11.03 10.06
N GLU A 181 -6.66 11.73 9.09
CA GLU A 181 -6.50 13.18 8.92
C GLU A 181 -7.15 13.96 10.08
N GLU A 182 -8.33 13.54 10.55
CA GLU A 182 -8.96 14.12 11.73
C GLU A 182 -8.06 13.97 12.96
N LEU A 183 -7.56 12.76 13.23
CA LEU A 183 -6.64 12.50 14.35
C LEU A 183 -5.34 13.29 14.22
N ARG A 184 -4.76 13.34 13.01
CA ARG A 184 -3.55 14.13 12.73
C ARG A 184 -3.74 15.60 13.05
N ARG A 185 -4.91 16.19 12.72
CA ARG A 185 -5.21 17.58 13.06
C ARG A 185 -5.35 17.78 14.56
N THR A 186 -6.09 16.91 15.24
CA THR A 186 -6.27 16.98 16.69
C THR A 186 -4.91 16.93 17.41
N TYR A 187 -4.08 15.94 17.10
CA TYR A 187 -2.77 15.79 17.72
C TYR A 187 -1.75 16.82 17.24
N GLY A 188 -1.85 17.29 15.99
CA GLY A 188 -0.98 18.33 15.46
C GLY A 188 -1.21 19.71 16.08
N LEU A 189 -2.46 20.03 16.45
CA LEU A 189 -2.79 21.27 17.18
C LEU A 189 -2.29 21.20 18.63
N ALA A 190 -2.46 20.05 19.29
CA ALA A 190 -2.01 19.82 20.67
C ALA A 190 -0.47 19.89 20.85
N VAL A 191 0.33 19.85 19.79
CA VAL A 191 1.80 20.01 19.85
C VAL A 191 2.19 21.46 20.20
N PHE A 192 1.31 22.44 19.97
CA PHE A 192 1.60 23.87 20.11
C PHE A 192 0.88 24.54 21.30
N GLU A 193 0.17 23.78 22.13
CA GLU A 193 -0.52 24.22 23.36
C GLU A 193 0.29 23.86 24.61
#